data_AF-A0A0F7PW86-F1
#
_entry.id   AF-A0A0F7PW86-F1
#
_cell.length_a   1.000
_cell.length_b   1.000
_cell.length_c   1.000
_cell.angle_alpha   90.00
_cell.angle_beta   90.00
_cell.angle_gamma   90.00
#
_symmetry.space_group_name_H-M   'P 1'
#
loop_
_entity.id
_entity.type
_entity.pdbx_description
1 polymer ?
#
loop_
_entity_poly.entity_id
_entity_poly.type
_entity_poly.pdbx_seq_one_letter_code
_entity_poly.pdbx_strand_id
1 'polypeptide(L)'
;MNFKACAVLVAAITLVGIAALTTNVVLANEKTMIARQSDMKSMAEAAKLIDGMFKGNTSYDSELFKAAAETIYKRSGSALMAHFEGNPVIIGSQASSTIMSERKEFNSLANDLGVYANSLSSAAERHPDALTQDMRMKAGDVIGLGPFGKKTDPAEAVLSMPAEHAFHMLLQTCTSCHAKYRLKTD
;
A
#
# COMPACT_ATOMS: atom_id res chain seq x y z
N MET A 1 -65.85 36.42 -20.89
CA MET A 1 -65.38 36.76 -19.53
C MET A 1 -64.99 35.44 -18.84
N ASN A 2 -63.69 35.28 -18.62
CA ASN A 2 -62.98 34.42 -17.63
C ASN A 2 -63.08 32.88 -17.77
N PHE A 3 -62.09 32.22 -18.40
CA PHE A 3 -60.86 31.63 -17.83
C PHE A 3 -61.07 30.60 -16.71
N LYS A 4 -60.79 29.31 -16.99
CA LYS A 4 -59.61 28.59 -16.47
C LYS A 4 -59.60 27.12 -16.90
N ALA A 5 -58.55 26.78 -17.66
CA ALA A 5 -58.09 25.41 -17.84
C ALA A 5 -57.71 24.79 -16.49
N CYS A 6 -58.03 23.52 -16.27
CA CYS A 6 -57.41 22.73 -15.22
C CYS A 6 -56.93 21.41 -15.86
N ALA A 7 -55.81 21.53 -16.58
CA ALA A 7 -54.92 20.41 -16.77
C ALA A 7 -54.13 20.26 -15.46
N VAL A 8 -54.25 19.13 -14.79
CA VAL A 8 -53.22 18.67 -13.85
C VAL A 8 -52.89 17.24 -14.21
N LEU A 9 -51.62 17.07 -14.57
CA LEU A 9 -50.97 15.87 -15.06
C LEU A 9 -51.13 14.69 -14.09
N VAL A 10 -51.35 13.52 -14.67
CA VAL A 10 -50.99 12.24 -14.03
C VAL A 10 -49.46 12.15 -14.01
N ALA A 11 -48.83 12.50 -12.89
CA ALA A 11 -47.41 12.27 -12.65
C ALA A 11 -47.22 10.92 -11.94
N ALA A 12 -47.33 9.82 -12.67
CA ALA A 12 -46.76 8.54 -12.22
C ALA A 12 -45.25 8.57 -12.50
N ILE A 13 -44.48 9.22 -11.62
CA ILE A 13 -43.02 9.20 -11.70
C ILE A 13 -42.52 7.97 -10.94
N THR A 14 -41.91 7.08 -11.69
CA THR A 14 -41.32 5.80 -11.33
C THR A 14 -40.34 5.89 -10.15
N LEU A 15 -40.73 5.35 -9.00
CA LEU A 15 -39.82 5.09 -7.88
C LEU A 15 -39.14 3.70 -8.06
N VAL A 16 -38.44 3.49 -9.18
CA VAL A 16 -37.68 2.27 -9.45
C VAL A 16 -36.28 2.67 -9.92
N GLY A 17 -35.45 3.15 -8.98
CA GLY A 17 -34.07 3.56 -9.29
C GLY A 17 -33.07 3.36 -8.16
N ILE A 18 -33.53 3.24 -6.90
CA ILE A 18 -32.64 3.22 -5.73
C ILE A 18 -31.97 1.83 -5.57
N ALA A 19 -32.69 0.74 -5.82
CA ALA A 19 -32.17 -0.62 -5.63
C ALA A 19 -30.98 -0.95 -6.55
N ALA A 20 -31.05 -0.57 -7.84
CA ALA A 20 -29.98 -0.86 -8.80
C ALA A 20 -28.68 -0.08 -8.55
N LEU A 21 -28.75 1.13 -7.98
CA LEU A 21 -27.55 1.90 -7.61
C LEU A 21 -26.85 1.28 -6.40
N THR A 22 -27.60 0.80 -5.40
CA THR A 22 -27.01 0.21 -4.19
C THR A 22 -26.23 -1.08 -4.46
N THR A 23 -26.71 -1.93 -5.36
CA THR A 23 -26.03 -3.18 -5.73
C THR A 23 -24.71 -2.93 -6.45
N ASN A 24 -24.64 -1.91 -7.31
CA ASN A 24 -23.42 -1.58 -8.06
C ASN A 24 -22.29 -1.07 -7.16
N VAL A 25 -22.60 -0.25 -6.14
CA VAL A 25 -21.62 0.27 -5.18
C VAL A 25 -21.08 -0.84 -4.28
N VAL A 26 -21.94 -1.76 -3.82
CA VAL A 26 -21.51 -2.91 -3.01
C VAL A 26 -20.56 -3.82 -3.78
N LEU A 27 -20.91 -4.18 -5.03
CA LEU A 27 -20.05 -4.99 -5.89
C LEU A 27 -18.71 -4.31 -6.21
N ALA A 28 -18.71 -3.00 -6.42
CA ALA A 28 -17.48 -2.24 -6.65
C ALA A 28 -16.55 -2.28 -5.41
N ASN A 29 -17.10 -2.06 -4.22
CA ASN A 29 -16.33 -2.10 -2.97
C ASN A 29 -15.76 -3.51 -2.69
N GLU A 30 -16.52 -4.56 -2.96
CA GLU A 30 -16.06 -5.95 -2.82
C GLU A 30 -14.90 -6.25 -3.78
N LYS A 31 -15.00 -5.87 -5.06
CA LYS A 31 -13.91 -6.02 -6.04
C LYS A 31 -12.65 -5.30 -5.62
N THR A 32 -12.77 -4.05 -5.14
CA THR A 32 -11.63 -3.29 -4.62
C THR A 32 -11.00 -3.95 -3.39
N MET A 33 -11.82 -4.51 -2.50
CA MET A 33 -11.33 -5.25 -1.32
C MET A 33 -10.54 -6.52 -1.72
N ILE A 34 -11.05 -7.30 -2.66
CA ILE A 34 -10.35 -8.48 -3.17
C ILE A 34 -9.03 -8.08 -3.86
N ALA A 35 -9.08 -7.04 -4.70
CA ALA A 35 -7.90 -6.55 -5.42
C ALA A 35 -6.79 -6.11 -4.45
N ARG A 36 -7.12 -5.27 -3.45
CA ARG A 36 -6.11 -4.81 -2.48
C ARG A 36 -5.54 -5.93 -1.63
N GLN A 37 -6.35 -6.93 -1.25
CA GLN A 37 -5.86 -8.09 -0.49
C GLN A 37 -4.89 -8.93 -1.34
N SER A 38 -5.19 -9.11 -2.62
CA SER A 38 -4.29 -9.76 -3.58
C SER A 38 -2.98 -8.99 -3.76
N ASP A 39 -3.03 -7.67 -3.84
CA ASP A 39 -1.84 -6.83 -3.93
C ASP A 39 -1.00 -6.89 -2.64
N MET A 40 -1.63 -6.84 -1.47
CA MET A 40 -0.93 -7.02 -0.18
C MET A 40 -0.21 -8.36 -0.10
N LYS A 41 -0.84 -9.43 -0.57
CA LYS A 41 -0.23 -10.77 -0.63
C LYS A 41 0.97 -10.79 -1.58
N SER A 42 0.83 -10.19 -2.75
CA SER A 42 1.92 -10.10 -3.74
C SER A 42 3.12 -9.32 -3.18
N MET A 43 2.88 -8.23 -2.46
CA MET A 43 3.95 -7.47 -1.79
C MET A 43 4.62 -8.29 -0.67
N ALA A 44 3.86 -9.05 0.11
CA ALA A 44 4.41 -9.91 1.16
C ALA A 44 5.29 -11.04 0.59
N GLU A 45 4.89 -11.65 -0.52
CA GLU A 45 5.68 -12.67 -1.22
C GLU A 45 6.98 -12.08 -1.78
N ALA A 46 6.92 -10.89 -2.38
CA ALA A 46 8.11 -10.18 -2.85
C ALA A 46 9.07 -9.81 -1.71
N ALA A 47 8.55 -9.28 -0.60
CA ALA A 47 9.37 -8.96 0.57
C ALA A 47 10.04 -10.22 1.15
N LYS A 48 9.34 -11.35 1.16
CA LYS A 48 9.91 -12.64 1.60
C LYS A 48 11.04 -13.11 0.69
N LEU A 49 10.94 -12.92 -0.62
CA LEU A 49 12.00 -13.28 -1.56
C LEU A 49 13.27 -12.46 -1.29
N ILE A 50 13.12 -11.15 -1.14
CA ILE A 50 14.21 -10.22 -0.83
C ILE A 50 14.86 -10.58 0.52
N ASP A 51 14.06 -10.85 1.56
CA ASP A 51 14.54 -11.29 2.88
C ASP A 51 15.36 -12.59 2.79
N GLY A 52 14.89 -13.55 1.98
CA GLY A 52 15.59 -14.80 1.74
C GLY A 52 16.99 -14.61 1.15
N MET A 53 17.13 -13.68 0.20
CA MET A 53 18.42 -13.35 -0.42
C MET A 53 19.37 -12.65 0.55
N PHE A 54 18.88 -11.67 1.33
CA PHE A 54 19.71 -11.05 2.37
C PHE A 54 20.14 -12.08 3.43
N LYS A 55 19.24 -12.97 3.88
CA LYS A 55 19.59 -14.00 4.88
C LYS A 55 20.47 -15.13 4.34
N GLY A 56 20.71 -15.20 3.04
CA GLY A 56 21.44 -16.30 2.40
C GLY A 56 20.65 -17.62 2.33
N ASN A 57 19.35 -17.57 2.61
CA ASN A 57 18.44 -18.73 2.44
C ASN A 57 18.08 -18.97 0.97
N THR A 58 18.27 -17.96 0.12
CA THR A 58 18.09 -18.01 -1.33
C THR A 58 19.32 -17.37 -1.96
N SER A 59 19.86 -17.98 -3.02
CA SER A 59 20.96 -17.37 -3.77
C SER A 59 20.54 -16.01 -4.32
N TYR A 60 21.43 -15.03 -4.26
CA TYR A 60 21.17 -13.72 -4.86
C TYR A 60 21.07 -13.84 -6.38
N ASP A 61 20.01 -13.25 -6.90
CA ASP A 61 19.74 -13.09 -8.32
C ASP A 61 19.23 -11.65 -8.47
N SER A 62 19.99 -10.81 -9.18
CA SER A 62 19.71 -9.38 -9.29
C SER A 62 18.42 -9.09 -10.07
N GLU A 63 18.07 -9.91 -11.07
CA GLU A 63 16.84 -9.76 -11.84
C GLU A 63 15.62 -10.10 -10.98
N LEU A 64 15.68 -11.22 -10.24
CA LEU A 64 14.62 -11.61 -9.31
C LEU A 64 14.48 -10.65 -8.14
N PHE A 65 15.60 -10.17 -7.57
CA PHE A 65 15.59 -9.16 -6.51
C PHE A 65 14.92 -7.87 -7.01
N LYS A 66 15.34 -7.38 -8.18
CA LYS A 66 14.76 -6.20 -8.82
C LYS A 66 13.27 -6.38 -9.08
N ALA A 67 12.85 -7.50 -9.68
CA ALA A 67 11.45 -7.78 -9.97
C ALA A 67 10.59 -7.83 -8.70
N ALA A 68 11.11 -8.37 -7.59
CA ALA A 68 10.43 -8.33 -6.30
C ALA A 68 10.33 -6.90 -5.75
N ALA A 69 11.40 -6.12 -5.80
CA ALA A 69 11.38 -4.72 -5.37
C ALA A 69 10.37 -3.89 -6.19
N GLU A 70 10.35 -4.06 -7.52
CA GLU A 70 9.39 -3.42 -8.42
C GLU A 70 7.94 -3.87 -8.13
N THR A 71 7.73 -5.12 -7.75
CA THR A 71 6.41 -5.65 -7.36
C THR A 71 5.85 -4.88 -6.18
N ILE A 72 6.69 -4.54 -5.20
CA ILE A 72 6.31 -3.72 -4.04
C ILE A 72 6.11 -2.26 -4.48
N TYR A 73 7.04 -1.69 -5.25
CA TYR A 73 6.97 -0.32 -5.73
C TYR A 73 5.66 -0.03 -6.49
N LYS A 74 5.32 -0.87 -7.48
CA LYS A 74 4.11 -0.71 -8.33
C LYS A 74 2.80 -0.80 -7.54
N ARG A 75 2.82 -1.41 -6.36
CA ARG A 75 1.67 -1.59 -5.45
C ARG A 75 1.69 -0.68 -4.24
N SER A 76 2.66 0.23 -4.17
CA SER A 76 2.79 1.24 -3.13
C SER A 76 2.24 2.58 -3.59
N GLY A 77 2.42 3.64 -2.80
CA GLY A 77 2.07 5.01 -3.17
C GLY A 77 0.63 5.15 -3.65
N SER A 78 0.43 5.81 -4.79
CA SER A 78 -0.91 6.11 -5.33
C SER A 78 -1.73 4.86 -5.63
N ALA A 79 -1.11 3.77 -6.10
CA ALA A 79 -1.81 2.52 -6.36
C ALA A 79 -2.41 1.95 -5.07
N LEU A 80 -1.64 2.02 -3.97
CA LEU A 80 -2.14 1.63 -2.66
C LEU A 80 -3.24 2.58 -2.18
N MET A 81 -3.07 3.89 -2.31
CA MET A 81 -4.06 4.87 -1.86
C MET A 81 -5.41 4.73 -2.56
N ALA A 82 -5.40 4.40 -3.86
CA ALA A 82 -6.60 4.22 -4.68
C ALA A 82 -7.51 3.10 -4.13
N HIS A 83 -6.92 2.02 -3.59
CA HIS A 83 -7.65 0.91 -2.97
C HIS A 83 -8.50 1.30 -1.74
N PHE A 84 -8.34 2.53 -1.25
CA PHE A 84 -9.03 3.04 -0.06
C PHE A 84 -9.82 4.33 -0.33
N GLU A 85 -10.04 4.74 -1.58
CA GLU A 85 -10.85 5.93 -1.91
C GLU A 85 -12.37 5.74 -1.66
N GLY A 86 -12.87 4.50 -1.71
CA GLY A 86 -14.22 4.12 -1.29
C GLY A 86 -14.34 3.81 0.21
N ASN A 87 -15.48 3.26 0.65
CA ASN A 87 -15.60 2.78 2.03
C ASN A 87 -14.73 1.52 2.23
N PRO A 88 -13.65 1.56 3.04
CA PRO A 88 -12.78 0.42 3.21
C PRO A 88 -13.34 -0.60 4.22
N VAL A 89 -14.36 -0.22 5.00
CA VAL A 89 -14.96 -1.03 6.06
C VAL A 89 -16.23 -1.71 5.53
N ILE A 90 -16.01 -2.86 4.90
CA ILE A 90 -17.06 -3.76 4.41
C ILE A 90 -16.83 -5.17 4.99
N ILE A 91 -17.84 -6.04 4.91
CA ILE A 91 -17.73 -7.44 5.35
C ILE A 91 -16.54 -8.11 4.65
N GLY A 92 -15.72 -8.85 5.42
CA GLY A 92 -14.51 -9.52 4.92
C GLY A 92 -13.27 -8.61 4.82
N SER A 93 -13.42 -7.30 5.01
CA SER A 93 -12.28 -6.38 5.10
C SER A 93 -11.67 -6.36 6.50
N GLN A 94 -10.34 -6.35 6.55
CA GLN A 94 -9.57 -6.09 7.78
C GLN A 94 -9.11 -4.62 7.86
N ALA A 95 -9.57 -3.74 6.97
CA ALA A 95 -9.18 -2.33 7.00
C ALA A 95 -9.88 -1.61 8.17
N SER A 96 -9.11 -0.88 8.96
CA SER A 96 -9.64 -0.03 10.03
C SER A 96 -10.33 1.22 9.46
N SER A 97 -11.42 1.66 10.11
CA SER A 97 -12.06 2.95 9.81
C SER A 97 -11.13 4.15 10.05
N THR A 98 -10.10 3.99 10.89
CA THR A 98 -9.09 5.03 11.18
C THR A 98 -8.39 5.55 9.92
N ILE A 99 -8.31 4.75 8.85
CA ILE A 99 -7.78 5.20 7.56
C ILE A 99 -8.50 6.46 7.07
N MET A 100 -9.82 6.56 7.27
CA MET A 100 -10.62 7.70 6.81
C MET A 100 -10.30 8.98 7.59
N SER A 101 -10.07 8.88 8.91
CA SER A 101 -9.74 10.04 9.74
C SER A 101 -8.27 10.45 9.64
N GLU A 102 -7.37 9.52 9.31
CA GLU A 102 -5.92 9.75 9.28
C GLU A 102 -5.29 9.59 7.90
N ARG A 103 -6.02 10.00 6.85
CA ARG A 103 -5.60 9.85 5.44
C ARG A 103 -4.18 10.33 5.16
N LYS A 104 -3.77 11.46 5.76
CA LYS A 104 -2.45 12.04 5.53
C LYS A 104 -1.33 11.08 5.96
N GLU A 105 -1.48 10.43 7.11
CA GLU A 105 -0.47 9.52 7.63
C GLU A 105 -0.47 8.19 6.88
N PHE A 106 -1.66 7.65 6.57
CA PHE A 106 -1.80 6.48 5.69
C PHE A 106 -1.12 6.71 4.34
N ASN A 107 -1.39 7.85 3.69
CA ASN A 107 -0.81 8.21 2.40
C ASN A 107 0.72 8.38 2.51
N SER A 108 1.24 8.94 3.61
CA SER A 108 2.68 9.03 3.85
C SER A 108 3.32 7.64 3.89
N LEU A 109 2.79 6.73 4.72
CA LEU A 109 3.33 5.37 4.81
C LEU A 109 3.26 4.62 3.47
N ALA A 110 2.18 4.82 2.70
CA ALA A 110 2.07 4.26 1.35
C ALA A 110 3.17 4.78 0.41
N ASN A 111 3.49 6.07 0.45
CA ASN A 111 4.58 6.65 -0.32
C ASN A 111 5.96 6.16 0.15
N ASP A 112 6.18 6.11 1.47
CA ASP A 112 7.43 5.67 2.08
C ASP A 112 7.78 4.24 1.61
N LEU A 113 6.79 3.33 1.54
CA LEU A 113 6.98 1.99 0.95
C LEU A 113 7.52 2.04 -0.47
N GLY A 114 6.96 2.93 -1.31
CA GLY A 114 7.40 3.11 -2.70
C GLY A 114 8.84 3.61 -2.78
N VAL A 115 9.22 4.56 -1.93
CA VAL A 115 10.60 5.10 -1.90
C VAL A 115 11.61 4.01 -1.55
N TYR A 116 11.36 3.26 -0.47
CA TYR A 116 12.27 2.18 -0.07
C TYR A 116 12.32 1.07 -1.12
N ALA A 117 11.18 0.67 -1.69
CA ALA A 117 11.13 -0.35 -2.74
C ALA A 117 11.88 0.07 -4.01
N ASN A 118 11.74 1.33 -4.43
CA ASN A 118 12.48 1.85 -5.57
C ASN A 118 14.00 1.85 -5.32
N SER A 119 14.44 2.23 -4.12
CA SER A 119 15.85 2.16 -3.73
C SER A 119 16.42 0.74 -3.83
N LEU A 120 15.65 -0.28 -3.40
CA LEU A 120 16.03 -1.69 -3.53
C LEU A 120 16.18 -2.10 -5.00
N SER A 121 15.26 -1.69 -5.87
CA SER A 121 15.35 -1.94 -7.32
C SER A 121 16.63 -1.33 -7.89
N SER A 122 16.91 -0.06 -7.61
CA SER A 122 18.13 0.62 -8.07
C SER A 122 19.41 0.04 -7.47
N ALA A 123 19.35 -0.57 -6.28
CA ALA A 123 20.49 -1.29 -5.72
C ALA A 123 20.78 -2.56 -6.53
N ALA A 124 19.77 -3.37 -6.85
CA ALA A 124 19.97 -4.56 -7.67
C ALA A 124 20.53 -4.22 -9.06
N GLU A 125 20.10 -3.11 -9.68
CA GLU A 125 20.66 -2.63 -10.96
C GLU A 125 22.16 -2.28 -10.88
N ARG A 126 22.60 -1.70 -9.75
CA ARG A 126 24.01 -1.35 -9.53
C ARG A 126 24.89 -2.54 -9.17
N HIS A 127 24.28 -3.64 -8.75
CA HIS A 127 24.96 -4.84 -8.27
C HIS A 127 24.44 -6.08 -9.00
N PRO A 128 24.69 -6.20 -10.32
CA PRO A 128 24.12 -7.26 -11.14
C PRO A 128 24.65 -8.67 -10.78
N ASP A 129 25.92 -8.75 -10.37
CA ASP A 129 26.62 -10.04 -10.26
C ASP A 129 26.56 -10.66 -8.85
N ALA A 130 26.46 -9.83 -7.81
CA ALA A 130 26.56 -10.30 -6.43
C ALA A 130 25.91 -9.33 -5.44
N LEU A 131 25.46 -9.89 -4.32
CA LEU A 131 25.06 -9.10 -3.15
C LEU A 131 26.33 -8.66 -2.41
N THR A 132 26.79 -7.45 -2.70
CA THR A 132 28.06 -6.90 -2.22
C THR A 132 27.97 -6.35 -0.79
N GLN A 133 29.13 -6.12 -0.16
CA GLN A 133 29.20 -5.63 1.22
C GLN A 133 28.60 -4.22 1.41
N ASP A 134 28.52 -3.40 0.38
CA ASP A 134 27.90 -2.07 0.43
C ASP A 134 26.36 -2.11 0.32
N MET A 135 25.79 -3.22 -0.17
CA MET A 135 24.36 -3.49 -0.05
C MET A 135 23.98 -3.94 1.37
N ARG A 136 24.95 -4.43 2.15
CA ARG A 136 24.74 -4.97 3.49
C ARG A 136 24.64 -3.87 4.54
N MET A 137 23.73 -4.06 5.47
CA MET A 137 23.65 -3.22 6.67
C MET A 137 24.83 -3.56 7.58
N LYS A 138 25.50 -2.54 8.11
CA LYS A 138 26.65 -2.72 9.01
C LYS A 138 26.18 -2.88 10.45
N ALA A 139 26.91 -3.66 11.25
CA ALA A 139 26.68 -3.72 12.68
C ALA A 139 26.85 -2.32 13.28
N GLY A 140 25.81 -1.83 13.97
CA GLY A 140 25.76 -0.46 14.52
C GLY A 140 24.95 0.53 13.68
N ASP A 141 24.51 0.16 12.47
CA ASP A 141 23.51 0.93 11.75
C ASP A 141 22.20 0.94 12.55
N VAL A 142 21.66 2.13 12.79
CA VAL A 142 20.46 2.32 13.59
C VAL A 142 19.25 1.84 12.79
N ILE A 143 18.67 0.69 13.14
CA ILE A 143 17.43 0.17 12.55
C ILE A 143 16.26 1.00 13.09
N GLY A 144 15.88 2.03 12.34
CA GLY A 144 14.71 2.85 12.68
C GLY A 144 14.87 3.68 13.95
N LEU A 145 13.96 4.64 14.08
CA LEU A 145 14.01 5.65 15.13
C LEU A 145 13.41 5.05 16.40
N GLY A 146 14.17 5.03 17.50
CA GLY A 146 13.61 4.85 18.83
C GLY A 146 12.50 5.90 19.10
N PRO A 147 11.77 5.81 20.22
CA PRO A 147 10.58 6.65 20.48
C PRO A 147 10.83 8.17 20.45
N PHE A 148 12.10 8.62 20.40
CA PHE A 148 12.52 10.01 20.32
C PHE A 148 13.34 10.37 19.08
N GLY A 149 13.51 9.44 18.14
CA GLY A 149 14.28 9.72 16.92
C GLY A 149 13.50 10.64 15.96
N LYS A 150 14.18 11.64 15.40
CA LYS A 150 13.60 12.54 14.38
C LYS A 150 13.25 11.74 13.12
N LYS A 151 11.99 11.80 12.68
CA LYS A 151 11.54 11.23 11.41
C LYS A 151 12.35 11.83 10.26
N THR A 152 13.23 11.02 9.66
CA THR A 152 13.99 11.40 8.46
C THR A 152 13.12 11.16 7.24
N ASP A 153 13.17 12.07 6.26
CA ASP A 153 12.52 11.87 4.96
C ASP A 153 13.10 10.61 4.29
N PRO A 154 12.27 9.60 3.93
CA PRO A 154 12.74 8.42 3.22
C PRO A 154 13.54 8.74 1.96
N ALA A 155 13.16 9.79 1.21
CA ALA A 155 13.85 10.16 -0.04
C ALA A 155 15.28 10.62 0.21
N GLU A 156 15.53 11.32 1.31
CA GLU A 156 16.88 11.72 1.72
C GLU A 156 17.63 10.54 2.35
N ALA A 157 16.94 9.76 3.18
CA ALA A 157 17.55 8.64 3.90
C ALA A 157 18.11 7.59 2.95
N VAL A 158 17.37 7.25 1.88
CA VAL A 158 17.80 6.22 0.91
C VAL A 158 19.09 6.55 0.17
N LEU A 159 19.50 7.82 0.12
CA LEU A 159 20.73 8.25 -0.57
C LEU A 159 22.01 7.79 0.15
N SER A 160 21.91 7.48 1.44
CA SER A 160 23.08 7.19 2.28
C SER A 160 23.00 5.83 2.99
N MET A 161 21.89 5.11 2.87
CA MET A 161 21.72 3.80 3.51
C MET A 161 22.02 2.64 2.54
N PRO A 162 22.59 1.54 3.03
CA PRO A 162 22.67 0.27 2.30
C PRO A 162 21.28 -0.27 1.93
N ALA A 163 21.24 -1.13 0.91
CA ALA A 163 19.99 -1.76 0.45
C ALA A 163 19.31 -2.58 1.56
N GLU A 164 20.07 -3.35 2.35
CA GLU A 164 19.52 -4.14 3.45
C GLU A 164 18.90 -3.25 4.55
N HIS A 165 19.46 -2.06 4.79
CA HIS A 165 18.85 -1.08 5.69
C HIS A 165 17.54 -0.52 5.08
N ALA A 166 17.53 -0.13 3.80
CA ALA A 166 16.30 0.28 3.11
C ALA A 166 15.21 -0.80 3.17
N PHE A 167 15.60 -2.08 3.05
CA PHE A 167 14.70 -3.22 3.19
C PHE A 167 14.11 -3.32 4.61
N HIS A 168 14.91 -3.14 5.65
CA HIS A 168 14.39 -3.10 7.02
C HIS A 168 13.44 -1.91 7.25
N MET A 169 13.72 -0.74 6.68
CA MET A 169 12.81 0.40 6.76
C MET A 169 11.49 0.13 6.03
N LEU A 170 11.52 -0.56 4.89
CA LEU A 170 10.32 -1.05 4.20
C LEU A 170 9.49 -1.96 5.11
N LEU A 171 10.11 -2.95 5.75
CA LEU A 171 9.41 -3.87 6.68
C LEU A 171 8.85 -3.15 7.92
N GLN A 172 9.57 -2.16 8.44
CA GLN A 172 9.07 -1.31 9.53
C GLN A 172 7.83 -0.53 9.08
N THR A 173 7.85 0.06 7.88
CA THR A 173 6.68 0.75 7.32
C THR A 173 5.47 -0.19 7.16
N CYS A 174 5.68 -1.43 6.69
CA CYS A 174 4.61 -2.44 6.68
C CYS A 174 4.04 -2.69 8.09
N THR A 175 4.93 -2.82 9.07
CA THR A 175 4.55 -3.09 10.47
C THR A 175 3.78 -1.93 11.08
N SER A 176 4.27 -0.69 10.93
CA SER A 176 3.61 0.51 11.44
C SER A 176 2.24 0.74 10.79
N CYS A 177 2.15 0.54 9.47
CA CYS A 177 0.88 0.65 8.75
C CYS A 177 -0.13 -0.40 9.26
N HIS A 178 0.27 -1.67 9.34
CA HIS A 178 -0.63 -2.73 9.82
C HIS A 178 -1.02 -2.56 11.28
N ALA A 179 -0.12 -2.10 12.15
CA ALA A 179 -0.42 -1.86 13.56
C ALA A 179 -1.55 -0.84 13.77
N LYS A 180 -1.68 0.13 12.86
CA LYS A 180 -2.66 1.22 12.96
C LYS A 180 -3.91 1.00 12.11
N TYR A 181 -3.73 0.45 10.91
CA TYR A 181 -4.74 0.46 9.86
C TYR A 181 -5.28 -0.93 9.48
N ARG A 182 -4.72 -2.01 10.03
CA ARG A 182 -5.25 -3.38 9.87
C ARG A 182 -5.79 -3.90 11.19
N LEU A 183 -7.07 -4.27 11.21
CA LEU A 183 -7.70 -4.91 12.36
C LEU A 183 -7.01 -6.25 12.66
N LYS A 184 -6.86 -6.55 13.94
CA LYS A 184 -6.43 -7.88 14.38
C LYS A 184 -7.60 -8.84 14.15
N THR A 185 -7.28 -10.04 13.69
CA THR A 185 -8.23 -11.17 13.73
C THR A 185 -8.05 -11.83 15.10
N ASP A 186 -9.16 -12.02 15.80
CA ASP A 186 -9.20 -12.76 17.07
C ASP A 186 -8.95 -14.27 16.83
#